data_AF-A0A958KR42-F1
#
_entry.id   AF-A0A958KR42-F1
#
_cell.length_a   1.000
_cell.length_b   1.000
_cell.length_c   1.000
_cell.angle_alpha   90.00
_cell.angle_beta   90.00
_cell.angle_gamma   90.00
#
_symmetry.space_group_name_H-M   'P 1'
#
loop_
_entity.id
_entity.type
_entity.pdbx_description
1 polymer ?
#
loop_
_entity_poly.entity_id
_entity_poly.type
_entity_poly.pdbx_seq_one_letter_code
_entity_poly.pdbx_strand_id
1 'polypeptide(L)'
;MKTLLVIPPMTQLNTPYPSTAYLKSYLDSKNIECDQKDFGIDLIDRLFSKDGLQKIYTSILNNPQNLQDDSVQFFIDAFSDYQATIEPVKAFLRGHDTSLALRLANRALVPEGPRFLPLSEHKQFLGIFGSQSTHDKAKYIGSLYFDDIADIIRKAVDDKFEFSRYGEKLASSQTSFSALSEQVENSNTIIDQILQEIVSDYMQSYSPDVIALTAPFPGNVYGAIKIAKFAKAIKPTIKIVLGGGYVNTELRTLNDKRFFTYIDYLIFDDGERALECVIECLEGKRKKD
;
A
#
# COMPACT_ATOMS: atom_id res chain seq x y z
N MET A 1 4.70 25.23 -9.93
CA MET A 1 3.95 24.57 -8.85
C MET A 1 4.58 23.21 -8.60
N LYS A 2 4.75 22.80 -7.35
CA LYS A 2 5.33 21.48 -7.03
C LYS A 2 4.30 20.37 -7.18
N THR A 3 4.57 19.39 -8.03
CA THR A 3 3.65 18.27 -8.28
C THR A 3 4.19 16.98 -7.66
N LEU A 4 3.37 16.26 -6.89
CA LEU A 4 3.68 14.92 -6.40
C LEU A 4 2.84 13.89 -7.14
N LEU A 5 3.49 13.00 -7.88
CA LEU A 5 2.86 11.91 -8.60
C LEU A 5 2.79 10.68 -7.69
N VAL A 6 1.59 10.17 -7.44
CA VAL A 6 1.37 9.13 -6.42
C VAL A 6 0.61 7.96 -7.01
N ILE A 7 1.17 6.76 -6.84
CA ILE A 7 0.41 5.50 -6.93
C ILE A 7 -0.21 5.28 -5.54
N PRO A 8 -1.55 5.35 -5.39
CA PRO A 8 -2.23 5.02 -4.15
C PRO A 8 -1.98 3.56 -3.76
N PRO A 9 -2.10 3.21 -2.47
CA PRO A 9 -1.97 1.82 -2.05
C PRO A 9 -3.03 0.93 -2.71
N MET A 10 -2.86 -0.38 -2.53
CA MET A 10 -3.74 -1.43 -3.06
C MET A 10 -3.60 -1.70 -4.57
N THR A 11 -2.47 -1.29 -5.16
CA THR A 11 -1.93 -1.91 -6.38
C THR A 11 -1.35 -3.28 -6.02
N GLN A 12 -1.36 -4.21 -6.99
CA GLN A 12 -0.66 -5.49 -6.84
C GLN A 12 0.84 -5.27 -6.67
N LEU A 13 1.39 -5.61 -5.50
CA LEU A 13 2.81 -5.38 -5.18
C LEU A 13 3.77 -6.16 -6.08
N ASN A 14 3.29 -7.24 -6.70
CA ASN A 14 4.07 -8.11 -7.57
C ASN A 14 4.14 -7.63 -9.03
N THR A 15 3.40 -6.59 -9.41
CA THR A 15 3.39 -6.06 -10.77
C THR A 15 3.60 -4.55 -10.74
N PRO A 16 4.79 -4.04 -11.14
CA PRO A 16 5.03 -2.60 -11.14
C PRO A 16 4.04 -1.89 -12.08
N TYR A 17 3.48 -0.78 -11.63
CA TYR A 17 2.62 0.06 -12.46
C TYR A 17 3.35 1.38 -12.81
N PRO A 18 4.01 1.47 -13.98
CA PRO A 18 4.99 2.52 -14.26
C PRO A 18 4.38 3.89 -14.62
N SER A 19 3.08 4.09 -14.48
CA SER A 19 2.40 5.30 -14.98
C SER A 19 2.99 6.60 -14.43
N THR A 20 3.28 6.64 -13.12
CA THR A 20 3.87 7.84 -12.51
C THR A 20 5.33 8.05 -12.91
N ALA A 21 6.08 6.99 -13.23
CA ALA A 21 7.44 7.12 -13.76
C ALA A 21 7.41 7.72 -15.18
N TYR A 22 6.46 7.30 -16.02
CA TYR A 22 6.25 7.91 -17.35
C TYR A 22 5.81 9.37 -17.25
N LEU A 23 4.84 9.68 -16.40
CA LEU A 23 4.41 11.05 -16.13
C LEU A 23 5.56 11.92 -15.62
N LYS A 24 6.39 11.39 -14.70
CA LYS A 24 7.57 12.09 -14.21
C LYS A 24 8.52 12.43 -15.36
N SER A 25 8.90 11.44 -16.16
CA SER A 25 9.79 11.65 -17.31
C SER A 25 9.24 12.69 -18.28
N TYR A 26 7.92 12.70 -18.51
CA TYR A 26 7.29 13.69 -19.36
C TYR A 26 7.35 15.10 -18.75
N LEU A 27 6.94 15.27 -17.49
CA LEU A 27 6.94 16.57 -16.82
C LEU A 27 8.36 17.14 -16.66
N ASP A 28 9.34 16.28 -16.39
CA ASP A 28 10.76 16.67 -16.37
C ASP A 28 11.19 17.22 -17.74
N SER A 29 10.75 16.62 -18.85
CA SER A 29 11.02 17.12 -20.21
C SER A 29 10.37 18.49 -20.50
N LYS A 30 9.39 18.90 -19.69
CA LYS A 30 8.72 20.20 -19.74
C LYS A 30 9.25 21.20 -18.70
N ASN A 31 10.28 20.82 -17.94
CA ASN A 31 10.81 21.60 -16.82
C ASN A 31 9.75 21.89 -15.73
N ILE A 32 8.80 20.98 -15.53
CA ILE A 32 7.80 21.06 -14.46
C ILE A 32 8.33 20.30 -13.26
N GLU A 33 8.49 20.99 -12.11
CA GLU A 33 8.98 20.39 -10.87
C GLU A 33 8.04 19.29 -10.36
N CYS A 34 8.51 18.04 -10.40
CA CYS A 34 7.76 16.90 -9.92
C CYS A 34 8.63 15.82 -9.26
N ASP A 35 8.04 15.14 -8.28
CA ASP A 35 8.56 13.90 -7.69
C ASP A 35 7.50 12.79 -7.80
N GLN A 36 7.94 11.54 -7.74
CA GLN A 36 7.09 10.36 -7.86
C GLN A 36 7.26 9.46 -6.64
N LYS A 37 6.14 8.95 -6.11
CA LYS A 37 6.11 7.97 -5.01
C LYS A 37 5.08 6.88 -5.25
N ASP A 38 5.36 5.71 -4.68
CA ASP A 38 4.41 4.61 -4.57
C ASP A 38 4.02 4.44 -3.11
N PHE A 39 2.83 4.90 -2.76
CA PHE A 39 2.34 4.82 -1.38
C PHE A 39 1.93 3.40 -1.01
N GLY A 40 1.72 2.50 -1.98
CA GLY A 40 1.56 1.08 -1.71
C GLY A 40 2.83 0.45 -1.17
N ILE A 41 3.98 0.75 -1.79
CA ILE A 41 5.28 0.29 -1.32
C ILE A 41 5.61 0.90 0.04
N ASP A 42 5.44 2.21 0.21
CA ASP A 42 5.72 2.89 1.48
C ASP A 42 4.84 2.35 2.62
N LEU A 43 3.56 2.06 2.34
CA LEU A 43 2.63 1.49 3.32
C LEU A 43 3.07 0.11 3.76
N ILE A 44 3.43 -0.77 2.83
CA ILE A 44 3.90 -2.12 3.14
C ILE A 44 5.23 -2.06 3.89
N ASP A 45 6.15 -1.19 3.50
CA ASP A 45 7.43 -1.07 4.21
C ASP A 45 7.25 -0.63 5.66
N ARG A 46 6.33 0.31 5.94
CA ARG A 46 5.99 0.75 7.30
C ARG A 46 5.20 -0.29 8.08
N LEU A 47 4.20 -0.92 7.45
CA LEU A 47 3.38 -1.94 8.08
C LEU A 47 4.22 -3.15 8.52
N PHE A 48 5.15 -3.56 7.66
CA PHE A 48 6.11 -4.63 7.93
C PHE A 48 7.45 -4.07 8.44
N SER A 49 7.37 -3.32 9.52
CA SER A 49 8.51 -2.82 10.28
C SER A 49 8.31 -3.11 11.76
N LYS A 50 9.34 -2.86 12.57
CA LYS A 50 9.19 -2.93 14.04
C LYS A 50 8.05 -2.05 14.56
N ASP A 51 7.96 -0.81 14.07
CA ASP A 51 6.90 0.13 14.46
C ASP A 51 5.52 -0.35 13.99
N GLY A 52 5.42 -0.80 12.74
CA GLY A 52 4.18 -1.35 12.19
C GLY A 52 3.68 -2.57 12.97
N LEU A 53 4.57 -3.51 13.30
CA LEU A 53 4.25 -4.65 14.14
C LEU A 53 3.82 -4.24 15.56
N GLN A 54 4.43 -3.20 16.13
CA GLN A 54 4.03 -2.66 17.43
C GLN A 54 2.62 -2.06 17.40
N LYS A 55 2.27 -1.33 16.34
CA LYS A 55 0.91 -0.81 16.11
C LYS A 55 -0.10 -1.95 15.99
N ILE A 56 0.21 -2.98 15.20
CA ILE A 56 -0.61 -4.19 15.05
C ILE A 56 -0.82 -4.87 16.41
N TYR A 57 0.25 -5.16 17.13
CA TYR A 57 0.19 -5.82 18.44
C TYR A 57 -0.68 -5.03 19.43
N THR A 58 -0.49 -3.72 19.51
CA THR A 58 -1.28 -2.84 20.39
C THR A 58 -2.76 -2.86 20.00
N SER A 59 -3.08 -2.85 18.71
CA SER A 59 -4.46 -2.93 18.23
C SER A 59 -5.13 -4.27 18.56
N ILE A 60 -4.39 -5.37 18.45
CA ILE A 60 -4.88 -6.71 18.82
C ILE A 60 -5.25 -6.74 20.30
N LEU A 61 -4.36 -6.27 21.18
CA LEU A 61 -4.59 -6.28 22.63
C LEU A 61 -5.78 -5.41 23.05
N ASN A 62 -6.08 -4.34 22.30
CA ASN A 62 -7.19 -3.45 22.59
C ASN A 62 -8.56 -4.02 22.14
N ASN A 63 -8.59 -5.16 21.44
CA ASN A 63 -9.81 -5.76 20.89
C ASN A 63 -9.97 -7.21 21.36
N PRO A 64 -10.73 -7.46 22.46
CA PRO A 64 -10.82 -8.78 23.09
C PRO A 64 -11.34 -9.92 22.18
N GLN A 65 -12.09 -9.60 21.12
CA GLN A 65 -12.58 -10.60 20.16
C GLN A 65 -11.45 -11.25 19.36
N ASN A 66 -10.33 -10.55 19.17
CA ASN A 66 -9.20 -11.03 18.38
C ASN A 66 -8.38 -12.12 19.10
N LEU A 67 -8.54 -12.25 20.41
CA LEU A 67 -7.77 -13.19 21.25
C LEU A 67 -8.27 -14.65 21.14
N GLN A 68 -9.29 -14.92 20.33
CA GLN A 68 -9.89 -16.24 20.21
C GLN A 68 -9.29 -17.11 19.08
N ASP A 69 -8.44 -16.54 18.21
CA ASP A 69 -7.79 -17.28 17.12
C ASP A 69 -6.39 -17.73 17.52
N ASP A 70 -6.09 -19.03 17.37
CA ASP A 70 -4.80 -19.63 17.73
C ASP A 70 -3.60 -18.98 17.03
N SER A 71 -3.78 -18.47 15.81
CA SER A 71 -2.71 -17.79 15.05
C SER A 71 -2.40 -16.42 15.66
N VAL A 72 -3.44 -15.74 16.14
CA VAL A 72 -3.30 -14.44 16.82
C VAL A 72 -2.65 -14.63 18.18
N GLN A 73 -3.03 -15.68 18.92
CA GLN A 73 -2.39 -16.01 20.19
C GLN A 73 -0.91 -16.37 20.01
N PHE A 74 -0.58 -17.17 18.99
CA PHE A 74 0.81 -17.47 18.65
C PHE A 74 1.61 -16.20 18.36
N PHE A 75 1.06 -15.26 17.58
CA PHE A 75 1.71 -13.99 17.30
C PHE A 75 2.00 -13.19 18.57
N ILE A 76 1.05 -13.15 19.50
CA ILE A 76 1.20 -12.45 20.77
C ILE A 76 2.33 -13.07 21.59
N ASP A 77 2.34 -14.40 21.70
CA ASP A 77 3.33 -15.15 22.48
C ASP A 77 4.74 -15.01 21.88
N ALA A 78 4.86 -15.01 20.54
CA ALA A 78 6.11 -14.90 19.81
C ALA A 78 6.47 -13.45 19.39
N PHE A 79 5.76 -12.44 19.90
CA PHE A 79 5.88 -11.06 19.42
C PHE A 79 7.31 -10.49 19.51
N SER A 80 8.05 -10.83 20.57
CA SER A 80 9.45 -10.42 20.71
C SER A 80 10.35 -10.97 19.60
N ASP A 81 10.06 -12.19 19.13
CA ASP A 81 10.81 -12.81 18.05
C ASP A 81 10.48 -12.13 16.72
N TYR A 82 9.19 -11.88 16.43
CA TYR A 82 8.80 -11.10 15.24
C TYR A 82 9.45 -9.70 15.22
N GLN A 83 9.49 -9.01 16.37
CA GLN A 83 10.18 -7.72 16.52
C GLN A 83 11.68 -7.82 16.23
N ALA A 84 12.32 -8.90 16.66
CA ALA A 84 13.74 -9.13 16.41
C ALA A 84 14.03 -9.47 14.95
N THR A 85 13.11 -10.14 14.26
CA THR A 85 13.37 -10.75 12.94
C THR A 85 12.77 -10.00 11.75
N ILE A 86 11.78 -9.13 11.92
CA ILE A 86 11.09 -8.47 10.79
C ILE A 86 12.05 -7.73 9.86
N GLU A 87 12.96 -6.91 10.39
CA GLU A 87 13.93 -6.15 9.59
C GLU A 87 15.00 -7.06 8.95
N PRO A 88 15.65 -7.99 9.68
CA PRO A 88 16.56 -8.97 9.08
C PRO A 88 15.95 -9.77 7.92
N VAL A 89 14.73 -10.29 8.09
CA VAL A 89 14.06 -11.08 7.06
C VAL A 89 13.70 -10.20 5.85
N LYS A 90 13.19 -8.97 6.08
CA LYS A 90 12.94 -8.00 5.02
C LYS A 90 14.21 -7.65 4.24
N ALA A 91 15.32 -7.42 4.94
CA ALA A 91 16.63 -7.13 4.33
C ALA A 91 17.14 -8.31 3.49
N PHE A 92 17.00 -9.54 3.97
CA PHE A 92 17.34 -10.74 3.20
C PHE A 92 16.50 -10.85 1.91
N LEU A 93 15.18 -10.68 1.99
CA LEU A 93 14.31 -10.76 0.81
C LEU A 93 14.58 -9.67 -0.23
N ARG A 94 15.01 -8.49 0.21
CA ARG A 94 15.47 -7.40 -0.66
C ARG A 94 16.88 -7.61 -1.22
N GLY A 95 17.57 -8.69 -0.83
CA GLY A 95 18.94 -8.98 -1.24
C GLY A 95 19.99 -8.09 -0.55
N HIS A 96 19.62 -7.34 0.48
CA HIS A 96 20.53 -6.47 1.22
C HIS A 96 21.38 -7.23 2.25
N ASP A 97 20.91 -8.39 2.74
CA ASP A 97 21.68 -9.26 3.64
C ASP A 97 21.48 -10.73 3.28
N THR A 98 22.30 -11.23 2.36
CA THR A 98 22.26 -12.63 1.90
C THR A 98 22.86 -13.61 2.91
N SER A 99 23.56 -13.13 3.95
CA SER A 99 24.23 -13.99 4.95
C SER A 99 23.24 -14.81 5.80
N LEU A 100 21.99 -14.35 5.88
CA LEU A 100 20.90 -15.00 6.62
C LEU A 100 20.35 -16.25 5.92
N ALA A 101 20.75 -16.53 4.68
CA ALA A 101 20.24 -17.65 3.88
C ALA A 101 20.29 -18.98 4.64
N LEU A 102 21.43 -19.31 5.26
CA LEU A 102 21.58 -20.59 5.97
C LEU A 102 20.67 -20.67 7.20
N ARG A 103 20.56 -19.59 7.97
CA ARG A 103 19.72 -19.55 9.19
C ARG A 103 18.24 -19.66 8.86
N LEU A 104 17.79 -18.98 7.80
CA LEU A 104 16.43 -19.09 7.29
C LEU A 104 16.14 -20.47 6.71
N ALA A 105 17.01 -20.98 5.84
CA ALA A 105 16.87 -22.30 5.23
C ALA A 105 16.85 -23.43 6.26
N ASN A 106 17.55 -23.27 7.37
CA ASN A 106 17.57 -24.21 8.49
C ASN A 106 16.49 -23.94 9.55
N ARG A 107 15.57 -22.99 9.31
CA ARG A 107 14.46 -22.69 10.24
C ARG A 107 14.94 -22.31 11.65
N ALA A 108 16.06 -21.60 11.72
CA ALA A 108 16.74 -21.22 12.95
C ALA A 108 16.79 -19.68 13.16
N LEU A 109 15.97 -18.94 12.42
CA LEU A 109 15.91 -17.48 12.51
C LEU A 109 14.55 -16.96 12.97
N VAL A 110 13.45 -17.47 12.41
CA VAL A 110 12.12 -16.86 12.52
C VAL A 110 11.18 -17.65 13.41
N PRO A 111 10.21 -17.01 14.09
CA PRO A 111 9.06 -17.69 14.63
C PRO A 111 8.24 -18.33 13.49
N GLU A 112 7.66 -19.49 13.75
CA GLU A 112 6.97 -20.30 12.75
C GLU A 112 5.51 -20.52 13.14
N GLY A 113 4.64 -19.60 12.69
CA GLY A 113 3.20 -19.69 12.90
C GLY A 113 2.51 -20.73 12.00
N PRO A 114 1.16 -20.74 11.97
CA PRO A 114 0.37 -21.77 11.27
C PRO A 114 0.72 -21.99 9.80
N ARG A 115 1.26 -20.98 9.10
CA ARG A 115 1.72 -21.13 7.70
C ARG A 115 2.87 -22.12 7.51
N PHE A 116 3.56 -22.47 8.59
CA PHE A 116 4.68 -23.42 8.56
C PHE A 116 4.24 -24.87 8.81
N LEU A 117 2.98 -25.12 9.19
CA LEU A 117 2.47 -26.48 9.47
C LEU A 117 2.71 -27.47 8.32
N PRO A 118 2.47 -27.12 7.04
CA PRO A 118 2.72 -28.05 5.93
C PRO A 118 4.18 -28.52 5.85
N LEU A 119 5.14 -27.70 6.29
CA LEU A 119 6.57 -28.06 6.30
C LEU A 119 6.93 -29.05 7.41
N SER A 120 6.19 -28.99 8.51
CA SER A 120 6.35 -29.91 9.63
C SER A 120 5.67 -31.25 9.36
N GLU A 121 4.51 -31.23 8.70
CA GLU A 121 3.72 -32.41 8.33
C GLU A 121 4.32 -33.19 7.14
N HIS A 122 4.93 -32.47 6.18
CA HIS A 122 5.47 -33.07 4.97
C HIS A 122 6.94 -32.68 4.75
N LYS A 123 7.85 -33.38 5.45
CA LYS A 123 9.31 -33.17 5.32
C LYS A 123 9.84 -33.22 3.87
N GLN A 124 9.12 -33.88 2.96
CA GLN A 124 9.45 -33.95 1.54
C GLN A 124 9.25 -32.62 0.79
N PHE A 125 8.42 -31.68 1.27
CA PHE A 125 8.21 -30.38 0.62
C PHE A 125 9.52 -29.58 0.49
N LEU A 126 10.37 -29.65 1.52
CA LEU A 126 11.67 -29.00 1.47
C LEU A 126 12.68 -29.74 0.59
N GLY A 127 12.40 -30.98 0.18
CA GLY A 127 13.20 -31.75 -0.77
C GLY A 127 12.99 -31.35 -2.23
N ILE A 128 11.95 -30.55 -2.53
CA ILE A 128 11.74 -29.93 -3.87
C ILE A 128 12.86 -28.93 -4.16
N PHE A 129 13.38 -28.29 -3.10
CA PHE A 129 14.56 -27.46 -3.12
C PHE A 129 15.78 -28.40 -3.19
N GLY A 130 16.35 -28.58 -4.39
CA GLY A 130 17.55 -29.41 -4.60
C GLY A 130 18.77 -28.94 -3.80
N SER A 131 19.85 -29.73 -3.78
CA SER A 131 21.03 -29.52 -2.90
C SER A 131 21.76 -28.17 -3.04
N GLN A 132 21.52 -27.38 -4.09
CA GLN A 132 22.11 -26.05 -4.30
C GLN A 132 21.14 -24.87 -4.03
N SER A 133 19.93 -25.14 -3.52
CA SER A 133 18.85 -24.13 -3.44
C SER A 133 18.66 -23.50 -2.05
N THR A 134 19.69 -23.47 -1.19
CA THR A 134 19.62 -22.87 0.15
C THR A 134 19.03 -21.45 0.10
N HIS A 135 19.38 -20.68 -0.92
CA HIS A 135 18.89 -19.32 -1.08
C HIS A 135 17.39 -19.26 -1.44
N ASP A 136 16.92 -20.15 -2.32
CA ASP A 136 15.51 -20.22 -2.70
C ASP A 136 14.65 -20.77 -1.58
N LYS A 137 15.16 -21.77 -0.85
CA LYS A 137 14.55 -22.27 0.38
C LYS A 137 14.42 -21.16 1.42
N ALA A 138 15.47 -20.36 1.61
CA ALA A 138 15.44 -19.23 2.52
C ALA A 138 14.44 -18.14 2.09
N LYS A 139 14.34 -17.84 0.79
CA LYS A 139 13.31 -16.93 0.26
C LYS A 139 11.92 -17.44 0.52
N TYR A 140 11.68 -18.74 0.30
CA TYR A 140 10.39 -19.37 0.57
C TYR A 140 10.03 -19.31 2.07
N ILE A 141 10.97 -19.61 2.97
CA ILE A 141 10.78 -19.45 4.42
C ILE A 141 10.48 -17.98 4.79
N GLY A 142 11.20 -17.03 4.18
CA GLY A 142 10.93 -15.61 4.35
C GLY A 142 9.52 -15.22 3.87
N SER A 143 9.06 -15.75 2.73
CA SER A 143 7.70 -15.54 2.24
C SER A 143 6.64 -16.06 3.21
N LEU A 144 6.80 -17.29 3.72
CA LEU A 144 5.87 -17.85 4.71
C LEU A 144 5.80 -16.99 5.99
N TYR A 145 6.92 -16.44 6.43
CA TYR A 145 6.97 -15.53 7.58
C TYR A 145 6.12 -14.27 7.35
N PHE A 146 6.18 -13.67 6.15
CA PHE A 146 5.34 -12.51 5.82
C PHE A 146 3.86 -12.88 5.61
N ASP A 147 3.58 -14.05 5.02
CA ASP A 147 2.21 -14.56 4.87
C ASP A 147 1.54 -14.80 6.22
N ASP A 148 2.30 -15.25 7.21
CA ASP A 148 1.81 -15.47 8.56
C ASP A 148 1.39 -14.14 9.23
N ILE A 149 2.24 -13.11 9.15
CA ILE A 149 1.92 -11.75 9.61
C ILE A 149 0.70 -11.19 8.86
N ALA A 150 0.61 -11.42 7.54
CA ALA A 150 -0.54 -10.98 6.76
C ALA A 150 -1.84 -11.65 7.19
N ASP A 151 -1.81 -12.95 7.53
CA ASP A 151 -2.97 -13.64 8.09
C ASP A 151 -3.39 -13.05 9.45
N ILE A 152 -2.43 -12.66 10.29
CA ILE A 152 -2.70 -12.00 11.57
C ILE A 152 -3.39 -10.65 11.36
N ILE A 153 -2.85 -9.83 10.45
CA ILE A 153 -3.47 -8.55 10.07
C ILE A 153 -4.90 -8.80 9.57
N ARG A 154 -5.08 -9.78 8.69
CA ARG A 154 -6.39 -10.12 8.15
C ARG A 154 -7.39 -10.54 9.22
N LYS A 155 -6.96 -11.35 10.17
CA LYS A 155 -7.84 -11.92 11.20
C LYS A 155 -8.19 -10.92 12.30
N ALA A 156 -7.26 -10.04 12.66
CA ALA A 156 -7.36 -9.25 13.88
C ALA A 156 -7.34 -7.72 13.67
N VAL A 157 -6.97 -7.24 12.49
CA VAL A 157 -6.84 -5.80 12.21
C VAL A 157 -7.76 -5.36 11.09
N ASP A 158 -7.75 -6.05 9.96
CA ASP A 158 -8.50 -5.69 8.76
C ASP A 158 -8.82 -6.92 7.91
N ASP A 159 -10.06 -7.36 7.93
CA ASP A 159 -10.56 -8.55 7.23
C ASP A 159 -10.39 -8.51 5.70
N LYS A 160 -10.11 -7.33 5.14
CA LYS A 160 -9.86 -7.12 3.71
C LYS A 160 -8.38 -7.20 3.34
N PHE A 161 -7.49 -7.41 4.32
CA PHE A 161 -6.06 -7.44 4.06
C PHE A 161 -5.55 -8.64 3.23
N GLU A 162 -5.00 -8.37 2.03
CA GLU A 162 -4.37 -9.38 1.15
C GLU A 162 -3.24 -8.78 0.28
N PHE A 163 -2.05 -9.39 0.24
CA PHE A 163 -0.90 -8.91 -0.56
C PHE A 163 -1.18 -8.76 -2.07
N SER A 164 -1.97 -9.66 -2.65
CA SER A 164 -2.22 -9.74 -4.10
C SER A 164 -3.61 -9.24 -4.53
N ARG A 165 -4.52 -8.99 -3.58
CA ARG A 165 -5.96 -8.84 -3.85
C ARG A 165 -6.73 -7.88 -2.93
N TYR A 166 -6.06 -7.15 -2.04
CA TYR A 166 -6.71 -6.19 -1.11
C TYR A 166 -7.75 -5.29 -1.82
N GLY A 167 -7.41 -4.84 -3.03
CA GLY A 167 -8.23 -3.94 -3.83
C GLY A 167 -9.51 -4.53 -4.45
N GLU A 168 -9.51 -5.81 -4.84
CA GLU A 168 -10.60 -6.39 -5.64
C GLU A 168 -11.90 -6.58 -4.83
N LYS A 169 -11.79 -6.97 -3.55
CA LYS A 169 -12.97 -7.15 -2.68
C LYS A 169 -13.63 -5.82 -2.28
N LEU A 170 -12.83 -4.77 -2.08
CA LEU A 170 -13.34 -3.42 -1.82
C LEU A 170 -14.10 -2.84 -3.02
N ALA A 171 -13.65 -3.20 -4.21
CA ALA A 171 -14.23 -2.78 -5.46
C ALA A 171 -15.47 -3.55 -5.90
N SER A 172 -15.44 -4.88 -5.77
CA SER A 172 -16.56 -5.74 -6.17
C SER A 172 -17.80 -5.54 -5.29
N SER A 173 -17.64 -4.93 -4.11
CA SER A 173 -18.70 -4.72 -3.12
C SER A 173 -19.36 -3.34 -3.21
N GLN A 174 -18.88 -2.42 -4.05
CA GLN A 174 -19.39 -1.05 -4.08
C GLN A 174 -19.93 -0.65 -5.44
N THR A 175 -21.22 -0.90 -5.63
CA THR A 175 -22.01 -0.45 -6.79
C THR A 175 -22.40 1.03 -6.70
N SER A 176 -22.01 1.75 -5.63
CA SER A 176 -22.30 3.19 -5.48
C SER A 176 -21.23 3.94 -4.67
N PHE A 177 -20.99 5.20 -5.03
CA PHE A 177 -20.08 6.10 -4.31
C PHE A 177 -20.50 6.34 -2.85
N SER A 178 -21.78 6.17 -2.50
CA SER A 178 -22.27 6.33 -1.13
C SER A 178 -21.56 5.41 -0.14
N ALA A 179 -21.45 4.12 -0.45
CA ALA A 179 -20.79 3.15 0.41
C ALA A 179 -19.28 3.48 0.56
N LEU A 180 -18.65 3.95 -0.52
CA LEU A 180 -17.25 4.35 -0.51
C LEU A 180 -17.03 5.54 0.43
N SER A 181 -17.85 6.57 0.26
CA SER A 181 -17.75 7.79 1.04
C SER A 181 -18.00 7.51 2.52
N GLU A 182 -18.97 6.68 2.87
CA GLU A 182 -19.24 6.30 4.25
C GLU A 182 -18.03 5.58 4.88
N GLN A 183 -17.43 4.65 4.15
CA GLN A 183 -16.24 3.95 4.61
C GLN A 183 -15.04 4.90 4.78
N VAL A 184 -14.83 5.82 3.83
CA VAL A 184 -13.77 6.84 3.92
C VAL A 184 -13.95 7.75 5.13
N GLU A 185 -15.19 8.09 5.48
CA GLU A 185 -15.48 8.96 6.62
C GLU A 185 -15.37 8.23 7.96
N ASN A 186 -15.87 7.00 8.05
CA ASN A 186 -16.01 6.30 9.33
C ASN A 186 -14.84 5.36 9.65
N SER A 187 -14.01 4.98 8.67
CA SER A 187 -12.87 4.10 8.88
C SER A 187 -11.65 4.85 9.42
N ASN A 188 -11.00 4.29 10.44
CA ASN A 188 -9.70 4.72 10.94
C ASN A 188 -8.84 3.50 11.33
N THR A 189 -8.64 2.59 10.38
CA THR A 189 -7.83 1.38 10.60
C THR A 189 -6.36 1.73 10.81
N ILE A 190 -5.55 0.77 11.27
CA ILE A 190 -4.09 0.94 11.34
C ILE A 190 -3.52 1.27 9.96
N ILE A 191 -4.07 0.69 8.90
CA ILE A 191 -3.68 0.94 7.51
C ILE A 191 -3.96 2.41 7.15
N ASP A 192 -5.13 2.94 7.52
CA ASP A 192 -5.47 4.35 7.32
C ASP A 192 -4.52 5.28 8.12
N GLN A 193 -4.17 4.91 9.35
CA GLN A 193 -3.25 5.68 10.19
C GLN A 193 -1.84 5.72 9.60
N ILE A 194 -1.30 4.58 9.16
CA ILE A 194 0.00 4.52 8.48
C ILE A 194 -0.04 5.32 7.18
N LEU A 195 -1.12 5.23 6.40
CA LEU A 195 -1.29 6.05 5.19
C LEU A 195 -1.33 7.55 5.52
N GLN A 196 -1.99 7.94 6.61
CA GLN A 196 -2.01 9.33 7.08
C GLN A 196 -0.61 9.82 7.46
N GLU A 197 0.19 9.00 8.13
CA GLU A 197 1.60 9.31 8.43
C GLU A 197 2.42 9.49 7.16
N ILE A 198 2.27 8.60 6.17
CA ILE A 198 2.95 8.71 4.87
C ILE A 198 2.58 10.03 4.17
N VAL A 199 1.28 10.34 4.11
CA VAL A 199 0.80 11.60 3.52
C VAL A 199 1.40 12.79 4.26
N SER A 200 1.39 12.78 5.58
CA SER A 200 1.97 13.85 6.41
C SER A 200 3.44 14.07 6.10
N ASP A 201 4.23 12.99 6.00
CA ASP A 201 5.67 13.09 5.76
C ASP A 201 5.98 13.71 4.39
N TYR A 202 5.26 13.35 3.33
CA TYR A 202 5.45 13.97 2.01
C TYR A 202 4.88 15.39 1.94
N MET A 203 3.78 15.67 2.64
CA MET A 203 3.26 17.02 2.75
C MET A 203 4.25 17.96 3.45
N GLN A 204 5.03 17.47 4.41
CA GLN A 204 6.05 18.26 5.09
C GLN A 204 7.36 18.35 4.29
N SER A 205 7.91 17.21 3.87
CA SER A 205 9.24 17.13 3.24
C SER A 205 9.28 17.69 1.82
N TYR A 206 8.25 17.42 1.01
CA TYR A 206 8.18 17.88 -0.39
C TYR A 206 7.33 19.15 -0.55
N SER A 207 6.35 19.36 0.34
CA SER A 207 5.43 20.51 0.31
C SER A 207 4.74 20.73 -1.05
N PRO A 208 4.02 19.73 -1.60
CA PRO A 208 3.39 19.83 -2.92
C PRO A 208 2.26 20.87 -2.96
N ASP A 209 2.05 21.44 -4.15
CA ASP A 209 0.86 22.23 -4.49
C ASP A 209 -0.20 21.37 -5.18
N VAL A 210 0.25 20.33 -5.89
CA VAL A 210 -0.60 19.37 -6.61
C VAL A 210 -0.20 17.96 -6.21
N ILE A 211 -1.18 17.11 -5.90
CA ILE A 211 -1.00 15.65 -5.86
C ILE A 211 -1.76 15.07 -7.04
N ALA A 212 -1.05 14.41 -7.96
CA ALA A 212 -1.65 13.69 -9.07
C ALA A 212 -1.63 12.18 -8.77
N LEU A 213 -2.82 11.63 -8.54
CA LEU A 213 -3.05 10.24 -8.19
C LEU A 213 -3.34 9.44 -9.45
N THR A 214 -2.77 8.23 -9.52
CA THR A 214 -3.09 7.26 -10.58
C THR A 214 -3.83 6.07 -9.97
N ALA A 215 -5.12 5.91 -10.28
CA ALA A 215 -5.92 4.77 -9.87
C ALA A 215 -6.12 3.83 -11.07
N PRO A 216 -5.22 2.88 -11.31
CA PRO A 216 -5.39 1.90 -12.39
C PRO A 216 -6.53 0.93 -12.14
N PHE A 217 -6.72 0.55 -10.88
CA PHE A 217 -7.66 -0.50 -10.50
C PHE A 217 -8.68 0.04 -9.49
N PRO A 218 -9.87 -0.56 -9.45
CA PRO A 218 -10.90 -0.22 -8.46
C PRO A 218 -10.42 -0.22 -7.00
N GLY A 219 -9.46 -1.09 -6.67
CA GLY A 219 -8.86 -1.15 -5.33
C GLY A 219 -8.14 0.12 -4.87
N ASN A 220 -7.65 0.92 -5.81
CA ASN A 220 -6.87 2.12 -5.49
C ASN A 220 -7.74 3.30 -5.07
N VAL A 221 -9.04 3.26 -5.37
CA VAL A 221 -9.92 4.43 -5.24
C VAL A 221 -10.10 4.82 -3.78
N TYR A 222 -10.27 3.83 -2.89
CA TYR A 222 -10.34 4.08 -1.44
C TYR A 222 -9.07 4.79 -0.95
N GLY A 223 -7.89 4.24 -1.28
CA GLY A 223 -6.60 4.85 -0.92
C GLY A 223 -6.42 6.24 -1.52
N ALA A 224 -6.82 6.44 -2.79
CA ALA A 224 -6.76 7.73 -3.46
C ALA A 224 -7.59 8.80 -2.74
N ILE A 225 -8.82 8.47 -2.34
CA ILE A 225 -9.70 9.39 -1.63
C ILE A 225 -9.17 9.66 -0.22
N LYS A 226 -8.66 8.65 0.50
CA LYS A 226 -8.02 8.84 1.81
C LYS A 226 -6.80 9.76 1.71
N ILE A 227 -5.92 9.56 0.73
CA ILE A 227 -4.78 10.45 0.47
C ILE A 227 -5.27 11.88 0.25
N ALA A 228 -6.27 12.08 -0.62
CA ALA A 228 -6.84 13.38 -0.90
C ALA A 228 -7.40 14.06 0.36
N LYS A 229 -8.16 13.31 1.18
CA LYS A 229 -8.73 13.78 2.45
C LYS A 229 -7.63 14.21 3.43
N PHE A 230 -6.63 13.35 3.65
CA PHE A 230 -5.53 13.66 4.56
C PHE A 230 -4.69 14.84 4.08
N ALA A 231 -4.37 14.91 2.79
CA ALA A 231 -3.61 16.01 2.22
C ALA A 231 -4.37 17.35 2.34
N LYS A 232 -5.68 17.37 2.06
CA LYS A 232 -6.52 18.56 2.21
C LYS A 232 -6.71 18.99 3.67
N ALA A 233 -6.71 18.03 4.61
CA ALA A 233 -6.73 18.36 6.03
C ALA A 233 -5.46 19.12 6.48
N ILE A 234 -4.32 18.82 5.86
CA ILE A 234 -3.04 19.51 6.12
C ILE A 234 -2.93 20.83 5.35
N LYS A 235 -3.26 20.82 4.05
CA LYS A 235 -3.20 21.99 3.16
C LYS A 235 -4.54 22.11 2.40
N PRO A 236 -5.52 22.86 2.89
CA PRO A 236 -6.84 22.99 2.24
C PRO A 236 -6.80 23.52 0.79
N THR A 237 -5.73 24.24 0.43
CA THR A 237 -5.52 24.78 -0.91
C THR A 237 -4.91 23.80 -1.89
N ILE A 238 -4.46 22.61 -1.45
CA ILE A 238 -3.84 21.61 -2.30
C ILE A 238 -4.82 21.14 -3.39
N LYS A 239 -4.28 20.95 -4.60
CA LYS A 239 -5.04 20.45 -5.74
C LYS A 239 -4.81 18.97 -5.92
N ILE A 240 -5.91 18.22 -5.99
CA ILE A 240 -5.89 16.78 -6.19
C ILE A 240 -6.37 16.48 -7.60
N VAL A 241 -5.52 15.83 -8.37
CA VAL A 241 -5.82 15.33 -9.72
C VAL A 241 -5.89 13.82 -9.65
N LEU A 242 -6.88 13.21 -10.30
CA LEU A 242 -7.01 11.75 -10.37
C LEU A 242 -7.13 11.31 -11.84
N GLY A 243 -6.29 10.35 -12.23
CA GLY A 243 -6.36 9.67 -13.53
C GLY A 243 -6.14 8.16 -13.38
N GLY A 244 -5.99 7.45 -14.50
CA GLY A 244 -5.71 6.01 -14.54
C GLY A 244 -6.86 5.17 -15.09
N GLY A 245 -6.60 3.87 -15.24
CA GLY A 245 -7.53 2.92 -15.87
C GLY A 245 -8.95 2.95 -15.28
N TYR A 246 -9.08 3.00 -13.96
CA TYR A 246 -10.38 3.07 -13.29
C TYR A 246 -11.15 4.36 -13.63
N VAL A 247 -10.44 5.48 -13.74
CA VAL A 247 -11.05 6.75 -14.14
C VAL A 247 -11.60 6.66 -15.56
N ASN A 248 -10.86 6.00 -16.45
CA ASN A 248 -11.21 5.82 -17.85
C ASN A 248 -12.40 4.88 -18.07
N THR A 249 -12.65 3.94 -17.18
CA THR A 249 -13.76 2.98 -17.34
C THR A 249 -14.95 3.33 -16.46
N GLU A 250 -14.75 3.43 -15.15
CA GLU A 250 -15.84 3.49 -14.16
C GLU A 250 -16.29 4.93 -13.84
N LEU A 251 -15.39 5.91 -13.95
CA LEU A 251 -15.71 7.29 -13.56
C LEU A 251 -16.21 8.19 -14.69
N ARG A 252 -16.28 7.70 -15.95
CA ARG A 252 -16.82 8.49 -17.06
C ARG A 252 -18.30 8.83 -16.89
N THR A 253 -19.05 7.95 -16.24
CA THR A 253 -20.48 8.10 -15.97
C THR A 253 -20.76 8.60 -14.55
N LEU A 254 -19.72 9.01 -13.81
CA LEU A 254 -19.85 9.51 -12.45
C LEU A 254 -20.71 10.78 -12.41
N ASN A 255 -21.86 10.68 -11.75
CA ASN A 255 -22.77 11.81 -11.55
C ASN A 255 -22.77 12.34 -10.11
N ASP A 256 -22.08 11.67 -9.19
CA ASP A 256 -22.08 12.02 -7.78
C ASP A 256 -21.09 13.16 -7.48
N LYS A 257 -21.64 14.35 -7.23
CA LYS A 257 -20.86 15.57 -6.96
C LYS A 257 -20.00 15.47 -5.71
N ARG A 258 -20.34 14.59 -4.75
CA ARG A 258 -19.56 14.41 -3.51
C ARG A 258 -18.15 13.89 -3.78
N PHE A 259 -17.91 13.25 -4.92
CA PHE A 259 -16.58 12.85 -5.35
C PHE A 259 -15.62 14.06 -5.46
N PHE A 260 -16.14 15.19 -5.93
CA PHE A 260 -15.38 16.43 -6.09
C PHE A 260 -15.12 17.19 -4.78
N THR A 261 -15.62 16.69 -3.64
CA THR A 261 -15.18 17.14 -2.32
C THR A 261 -13.72 16.77 -2.07
N TYR A 262 -13.26 15.65 -2.65
CA TYR A 262 -11.91 15.12 -2.47
C TYR A 262 -11.01 15.42 -3.66
N ILE A 263 -11.54 15.30 -4.87
CA ILE A 263 -10.79 15.39 -6.12
C ILE A 263 -11.14 16.69 -6.85
N ASP A 264 -10.14 17.50 -7.22
CA ASP A 264 -10.36 18.76 -7.95
C ASP A 264 -10.45 18.55 -9.47
N TYR A 265 -9.70 17.58 -10.02
CA TYR A 265 -9.65 17.31 -11.47
C TYR A 265 -9.65 15.82 -11.77
N LEU A 266 -10.39 15.43 -12.81
CA LEU A 266 -10.31 14.11 -13.43
C LEU A 266 -9.57 14.22 -14.76
N ILE A 267 -8.61 13.32 -14.99
CA ILE A 267 -7.95 13.15 -16.27
C ILE A 267 -8.41 11.83 -16.87
N PHE A 268 -8.98 11.92 -18.07
CA PHE A 268 -9.36 10.78 -18.88
C PHE A 268 -8.32 10.55 -19.97
N ASP A 269 -8.19 9.29 -20.39
CA ASP A 269 -7.31 8.83 -21.47
C ASP A 269 -5.83 9.07 -21.17
N ASP A 270 -5.09 9.71 -22.07
CA ASP A 270 -3.65 9.94 -21.95
C ASP A 270 -3.34 11.03 -20.90
N GLY A 271 -2.45 10.69 -19.96
CA GLY A 271 -2.22 11.51 -18.78
C GLY A 271 -1.24 12.67 -18.97
N GLU A 272 -0.27 12.53 -19.88
CA GLU A 272 0.90 13.40 -20.00
C GLU A 272 0.50 14.84 -20.31
N ARG A 273 -0.08 15.07 -21.50
CA ARG A 273 -0.45 16.42 -21.93
C ARG A 273 -1.63 16.97 -21.11
N ALA A 274 -2.55 16.10 -20.69
CA ALA A 274 -3.68 16.52 -19.87
C ALA A 274 -3.23 17.07 -18.51
N LEU A 275 -2.28 16.40 -17.84
CA LEU A 275 -1.73 16.87 -16.58
C LEU A 275 -0.96 18.18 -16.73
N GLU A 276 -0.17 18.32 -17.79
CA GLU A 276 0.50 19.59 -18.12
C GLU A 276 -0.53 20.73 -18.29
N CYS A 277 -1.61 20.52 -19.04
CA CYS A 277 -2.68 21.50 -19.21
C CYS A 277 -3.34 21.89 -17.88
N VAL A 278 -3.60 20.92 -17.00
CA VAL A 278 -4.15 21.19 -15.66
C VAL A 278 -3.19 22.06 -14.85
N ILE A 279 -1.89 21.75 -14.86
CA ILE A 279 -0.87 22.53 -14.16
C ILE A 279 -0.77 23.94 -14.75
N GLU A 280 -0.73 24.09 -16.08
CA GLU A 280 -0.74 25.40 -16.76
C GLU A 280 -1.98 26.24 -16.36
N CYS A 281 -3.15 25.61 -16.26
CA CYS A 281 -4.39 26.28 -15.80
C CYS A 281 -4.28 26.74 -14.35
N LEU A 282 -3.73 25.90 -13.46
CA LEU A 282 -3.54 26.23 -12.05
C LEU A 282 -2.51 27.36 -11.85
N GLU A 283 -1.52 27.45 -12.74
CA GLU A 283 -0.54 28.54 -12.78
C GLU A 283 -1.04 29.81 -13.49
N GLY A 284 -2.26 29.79 -14.07
CA GLY A 284 -2.82 30.91 -14.82
C GLY A 284 -2.19 31.13 -16.21
N LYS A 285 -1.39 30.18 -16.70
CA LYS A 285 -0.75 30.22 -18.04
C LYS A 285 -1.70 29.77 -19.16
N ARG A 286 -2.79 29.10 -18.80
CA ARG A 286 -3.83 28.61 -19.71
C ARG A 286 -5.22 28.98 -19.19
N LYS A 287 -6.17 29.22 -20.10
CA LYS A 287 -7.59 29.41 -19.76
C LYS A 287 -8.24 28.06 -19.40
N LYS A 288 -9.21 28.08 -18.49
CA LYS A 288 -9.89 26.86 -18.03
C LYS A 288 -10.78 26.20 -19.11
N ASP A 289 -11.17 26.97 -20.12
CA ASP A 289 -12.04 26.55 -21.23
C ASP A 289 -11.22 26.09 -22.44
#